data_AF-A0A1W9R7R9-F1
#
_entry.id   AF-A0A1W9R7R9-F1
#
_cell.length_a   1.000
_cell.length_b   1.000
_cell.length_c   1.000
_cell.angle_alpha   90.00
_cell.angle_beta   90.00
_cell.angle_gamma   90.00
#
_symmetry.space_group_name_H-M   'P 1'
#
loop_
_entity.id
_entity.type
_entity.pdbx_description
1 polymer ?
#
loop_
_entity_poly.entity_id
_entity_poly.type
_entity_poly.pdbx_seq_one_letter_code
_entity_poly.pdbx_strand_id
1 'polypeptide(L)'
;MKIWHQYPFIRLVIPVIIGIISAVYLDLPLFIPSSLLTGIIVIYAIIIFVFSKKVGYKLRWISGALINIFILLAGYQLTILNTPKFDRQNIINYSTLSDKFLIQVTEPVAEKPNSYKVVANALLFKDSIEWKKISGKIILYFEKDSLVRDIEYGDQLVIHTRLNEVKPPQNPGEFNYKKYLSNKGIYHQGFVKCGQWQILKRNTGNPVKAFGIALRNKFLEIFESNHLTGREFAVASAILLGYDDKLDADQQREFSGAGAMHILCVSGLHVGIIYVILSNLLIFLNKKRNLRIIKVFVLLILIWFYALITGFSPSVLRASTMFSFIIIGQSMKRKANIYNSIAASAFLLLVINPYIITQVGFQLSYIAVLGIVTLYRPIYILLIPDNW
;
A
#
# COMPACT_ATOMS: atom_id res chain seq x y z
N MET A 1 -18.90 -28.59 2.70
CA MET A 1 -19.41 -27.44 3.48
C MET A 1 -18.66 -27.10 4.77
N LYS A 2 -17.69 -27.92 5.27
CA LYS A 2 -16.95 -27.68 6.55
C LYS A 2 -15.79 -26.66 6.47
N ILE A 3 -15.26 -26.38 5.28
CA ILE A 3 -14.13 -25.46 5.05
C ILE A 3 -14.45 -24.04 5.52
N TRP A 4 -15.70 -23.61 5.32
CA TRP A 4 -16.10 -22.22 5.52
C TRP A 4 -16.13 -21.77 6.98
N HIS A 5 -16.37 -22.65 7.96
CA HIS A 5 -16.41 -22.26 9.38
C HIS A 5 -15.03 -22.06 9.99
N GLN A 6 -14.00 -22.63 9.38
CA GLN A 6 -12.64 -22.58 9.91
C GLN A 6 -11.92 -21.26 9.56
N TYR A 7 -12.43 -20.50 8.57
CA TYR A 7 -11.75 -19.33 7.98
C TYR A 7 -12.68 -18.11 7.87
N PRO A 8 -12.93 -17.37 8.97
CA PRO A 8 -13.84 -16.22 8.95
C PRO A 8 -13.42 -15.13 7.96
N PHE A 9 -12.13 -14.79 7.87
CA PHE A 9 -11.69 -13.70 6.99
C PHE A 9 -11.79 -14.04 5.51
N ILE A 10 -11.74 -15.31 5.12
CA ILE A 10 -11.98 -15.71 3.71
C ILE A 10 -13.40 -15.31 3.30
N ARG A 11 -14.38 -15.45 4.20
CA ARG A 11 -15.76 -15.03 3.93
C ARG A 11 -15.90 -13.52 3.77
N LEU A 12 -15.08 -12.75 4.47
CA LEU A 12 -15.14 -11.28 4.43
C LEU A 12 -14.38 -10.71 3.22
N VAL A 13 -13.22 -11.29 2.88
CA VAL A 13 -12.35 -10.71 1.85
C VAL A 13 -12.91 -10.88 0.44
N ILE A 14 -13.59 -12.00 0.13
CA ILE A 14 -14.15 -12.24 -1.20
C ILE A 14 -15.20 -11.18 -1.59
N PRO A 15 -16.26 -10.91 -0.80
CA PRO A 15 -17.23 -9.88 -1.15
C PRO A 15 -16.61 -8.47 -1.19
N VAL A 16 -15.64 -8.16 -0.32
CA VAL A 16 -14.88 -6.89 -0.42
C VAL A 16 -14.16 -6.78 -1.75
N ILE A 17 -13.42 -7.82 -2.16
CA ILE A 17 -12.71 -7.87 -3.44
C ILE A 17 -13.67 -7.65 -4.59
N ILE A 18 -14.82 -8.33 -4.60
CA ILE A 18 -15.83 -8.19 -5.65
C ILE A 18 -16.35 -6.74 -5.68
N GLY A 19 -16.69 -6.17 -4.52
CA GLY A 19 -17.16 -4.78 -4.42
C GLY A 19 -16.15 -3.77 -4.96
N ILE A 20 -14.86 -3.94 -4.60
CA ILE A 20 -13.77 -3.08 -5.09
C ILE A 20 -13.57 -3.23 -6.59
N ILE A 21 -13.49 -4.47 -7.11
CA ILE A 21 -13.32 -4.73 -8.54
C ILE A 21 -14.47 -4.10 -9.32
N SER A 22 -15.71 -4.29 -8.87
CA SER A 22 -16.88 -3.67 -9.49
C SER A 22 -16.74 -2.15 -9.54
N ALA A 23 -16.35 -1.50 -8.44
CA ALA A 23 -16.15 -0.04 -8.43
C ALA A 23 -15.02 0.44 -9.36
N VAL A 24 -13.89 -0.28 -9.40
CA VAL A 24 -12.72 0.08 -10.22
C VAL A 24 -12.99 -0.06 -11.72
N TYR A 25 -13.68 -1.12 -12.14
CA TYR A 25 -13.85 -1.44 -13.56
C TYR A 25 -15.17 -0.95 -14.17
N LEU A 26 -16.24 -0.84 -13.38
CA LEU A 26 -17.51 -0.31 -13.89
C LEU A 26 -17.50 1.22 -14.01
N ASP A 27 -16.63 1.92 -13.25
CA ASP A 27 -16.49 3.39 -13.23
C ASP A 27 -17.84 4.12 -13.10
N LEU A 28 -18.83 3.49 -12.46
CA LEU A 28 -20.17 4.05 -12.29
C LEU A 28 -20.18 5.06 -11.15
N PRO A 29 -20.67 6.30 -11.35
CA PRO A 29 -20.79 7.32 -10.29
C PRO A 29 -21.95 7.04 -9.33
N LEU A 30 -22.24 5.78 -9.06
CA LEU A 30 -23.30 5.37 -8.14
C LEU A 30 -22.82 5.55 -6.70
N PHE A 31 -23.10 6.71 -6.11
CA PHE A 31 -22.92 6.88 -4.67
C PHE A 31 -24.03 6.14 -3.94
N ILE A 32 -23.66 5.15 -3.13
CA ILE A 32 -24.62 4.40 -2.30
C ILE A 32 -24.96 5.28 -1.09
N PRO A 33 -26.22 5.72 -0.90
CA PRO A 33 -26.60 6.51 0.26
C PRO A 33 -26.32 5.72 1.55
N SER A 34 -25.78 6.40 2.56
CA SER A 34 -25.53 5.78 3.87
C SER A 34 -26.80 5.17 4.49
N SER A 35 -27.98 5.72 4.17
CA SER A 35 -29.29 5.19 4.57
C SER A 35 -29.59 3.79 4.02
N LEU A 36 -29.10 3.44 2.83
CA LEU A 36 -29.27 2.10 2.27
C LEU A 36 -28.43 1.07 3.05
N LEU A 37 -27.19 1.43 3.37
CA LEU A 37 -26.29 0.60 4.17
C LEU A 37 -26.83 0.37 5.58
N THR A 38 -27.33 1.43 6.24
CA THR A 38 -27.96 1.30 7.56
C THR A 38 -29.25 0.50 7.49
N GLY A 39 -30.06 0.66 6.42
CA GLY A 39 -31.25 -0.15 6.18
C GLY A 39 -30.96 -1.65 6.14
N ILE A 40 -29.89 -2.07 5.46
CA ILE A 40 -29.47 -3.49 5.42
C ILE A 40 -29.08 -4.00 6.82
N ILE A 41 -28.37 -3.19 7.63
CA ILE A 41 -28.01 -3.55 9.02
C ILE A 41 -29.27 -3.69 9.89
N VAL A 42 -30.23 -2.78 9.74
CA VAL A 42 -31.50 -2.82 10.48
C VAL A 42 -32.31 -4.05 10.11
N ILE A 43 -32.45 -4.36 8.81
CA ILE A 43 -33.11 -5.58 8.33
C ILE A 43 -32.42 -6.82 8.90
N TYR A 44 -31.08 -6.84 8.90
CA TYR A 44 -30.31 -7.93 9.49
C TYR A 44 -30.57 -8.08 11.00
N ALA A 45 -30.61 -6.98 11.75
CA ALA A 45 -30.91 -6.97 13.19
C ALA A 45 -32.34 -7.47 13.47
N ILE A 46 -33.33 -7.05 12.68
CA ILE A 46 -34.72 -7.52 12.77
C ILE A 46 -34.78 -9.03 12.50
N ILE A 47 -34.09 -9.52 11.48
CA ILE A 47 -34.04 -10.95 11.17
C ILE A 47 -33.44 -11.75 12.34
N ILE A 48 -32.36 -11.28 12.95
CA ILE A 48 -31.79 -11.94 14.14
C ILE A 48 -32.81 -11.93 15.29
N PHE A 49 -33.41 -10.77 15.57
CA PHE A 49 -34.35 -10.60 16.68
C PHE A 49 -35.58 -11.52 16.53
N VAL A 50 -36.24 -11.49 15.37
CA VAL A 50 -37.47 -12.22 15.07
C VAL A 50 -37.23 -13.73 14.93
N PHE A 51 -36.12 -14.15 14.30
CA PHE A 51 -35.89 -15.56 13.97
C PHE A 51 -34.95 -16.29 14.94
N SER A 52 -34.53 -15.65 16.05
CA SER A 52 -33.61 -16.23 17.05
C SER A 52 -34.09 -17.51 17.73
N LYS A 53 -35.41 -17.79 17.77
CA LYS A 53 -35.95 -18.90 18.59
C LYS A 53 -36.75 -20.02 17.89
N LYS A 54 -37.28 -19.88 16.67
CA LYS A 54 -38.20 -20.92 16.10
C LYS A 54 -38.02 -21.33 14.63
N VAL A 55 -37.30 -20.59 13.78
CA VAL A 55 -37.05 -20.97 12.35
C VAL A 55 -35.54 -21.12 12.07
N GLY A 56 -34.76 -21.19 13.15
CA GLY A 56 -33.37 -20.73 13.23
C GLY A 56 -32.30 -21.56 12.55
N TYR A 57 -32.59 -22.43 11.57
CA TYR A 57 -31.56 -23.12 10.78
C TYR A 57 -31.77 -23.02 9.26
N LYS A 58 -33.01 -23.18 8.78
CA LYS A 58 -33.32 -23.13 7.33
C LYS A 58 -33.13 -21.74 6.70
N LEU A 59 -33.27 -20.65 7.46
CA LEU A 59 -33.14 -19.27 6.96
C LEU A 59 -31.77 -18.63 7.27
N ARG A 60 -30.82 -19.35 7.89
CA ARG A 60 -29.47 -18.81 8.22
C ARG A 60 -28.65 -18.42 6.99
N TRP A 61 -28.96 -18.98 5.82
CA TRP A 61 -28.29 -18.60 4.58
C TRP A 61 -28.67 -17.18 4.15
N ILE A 62 -29.88 -16.71 4.46
CA ILE A 62 -30.34 -15.33 4.16
C ILE A 62 -29.53 -14.32 4.96
N SER A 63 -29.34 -14.57 6.26
CA SER A 63 -28.51 -13.71 7.10
C SER A 63 -27.05 -13.67 6.60
N GLY A 64 -26.52 -14.80 6.13
CA GLY A 64 -25.20 -14.85 5.49
C GLY A 64 -25.13 -14.08 4.17
N ALA A 65 -26.14 -14.21 3.32
CA ALA A 65 -26.25 -13.49 2.06
C ALA A 65 -26.33 -11.98 2.27
N LEU A 66 -27.15 -11.52 3.23
CA LEU A 66 -27.27 -10.11 3.59
C LEU A 66 -25.95 -9.52 4.08
N ILE A 67 -25.19 -10.23 4.91
CA ILE A 67 -23.86 -9.78 5.35
C ILE A 67 -22.91 -9.67 4.14
N ASN A 68 -22.88 -10.65 3.25
CA ASN A 68 -22.01 -10.60 2.07
C ASN A 68 -22.38 -9.45 1.13
N ILE A 69 -23.67 -9.21 0.92
CA ILE A 69 -24.17 -8.07 0.13
C ILE A 69 -23.76 -6.77 0.81
N PHE A 70 -23.97 -6.64 2.12
CA PHE A 70 -23.54 -5.46 2.87
C PHE A 70 -22.04 -5.20 2.71
N ILE A 71 -21.20 -6.22 2.87
CA ILE A 71 -19.74 -6.11 2.75
C ILE A 71 -19.33 -5.75 1.32
N LEU A 72 -19.99 -6.32 0.31
CA LEU A 72 -19.75 -6.00 -1.09
C LEU A 72 -20.07 -4.52 -1.37
N LEU A 73 -21.25 -4.06 -0.96
CA LEU A 73 -21.67 -2.66 -1.12
C LEU A 73 -20.76 -1.71 -0.33
N ALA A 74 -20.33 -2.11 0.87
CA ALA A 74 -19.36 -1.35 1.66
C ALA A 74 -17.99 -1.26 0.95
N GLY A 75 -17.51 -2.36 0.35
CA GLY A 75 -16.27 -2.37 -0.45
C GLY A 75 -16.37 -1.50 -1.70
N TYR A 76 -17.53 -1.53 -2.38
CA TYR A 76 -17.84 -0.65 -3.51
C TYR A 76 -17.82 0.83 -3.07
N GLN A 77 -18.60 1.17 -2.04
CA GLN A 77 -18.71 2.54 -1.52
C GLN A 77 -17.36 3.07 -1.01
N LEU A 78 -16.59 2.24 -0.30
CA LEU A 78 -15.25 2.57 0.15
C LEU A 78 -14.34 2.94 -1.02
N THR A 79 -14.45 2.20 -2.13
CA THR A 79 -13.67 2.48 -3.34
C THR A 79 -14.08 3.81 -3.96
N ILE A 80 -15.38 4.05 -4.15
CA ILE A 80 -15.91 5.31 -4.68
C ILE A 80 -15.45 6.51 -3.84
N LEU A 81 -15.50 6.40 -2.51
CA LEU A 81 -15.02 7.44 -1.60
C LEU A 81 -13.52 7.72 -1.69
N ASN A 82 -12.73 6.72 -2.11
CA ASN A 82 -11.29 6.86 -2.31
C ASN A 82 -10.92 7.20 -3.77
N THR A 83 -11.87 7.22 -4.69
CA THR A 83 -11.66 7.55 -6.10
C THR A 83 -11.56 9.07 -6.27
N PRO A 84 -10.40 9.62 -6.67
CA PRO A 84 -10.23 11.08 -6.77
C PRO A 84 -11.18 11.76 -7.75
N LYS A 85 -11.64 11.06 -8.79
CA LYS A 85 -12.61 11.60 -9.76
C LYS A 85 -13.94 12.01 -9.13
N PHE A 86 -14.36 11.33 -8.06
CA PHE A 86 -15.64 11.59 -7.39
C PHE A 86 -15.51 12.59 -6.22
N ASP A 87 -14.28 12.99 -5.88
CA ASP A 87 -14.04 14.06 -4.91
C ASP A 87 -14.18 15.43 -5.60
N ARG A 88 -15.16 16.21 -5.17
CA ARG A 88 -15.44 17.54 -5.73
C ARG A 88 -14.27 18.50 -5.54
N GLN A 89 -13.52 18.38 -4.44
CA GLN A 89 -12.37 19.25 -4.14
C GLN A 89 -11.09 18.79 -4.87
N ASN A 90 -11.17 17.73 -5.67
CA ASN A 90 -10.01 17.19 -6.32
C ASN A 90 -9.51 18.10 -7.44
N ILE A 91 -8.19 18.17 -7.59
CA ILE A 91 -7.50 18.95 -8.61
C ILE A 91 -7.94 18.63 -10.04
N ILE A 92 -8.49 17.42 -10.27
CA ILE A 92 -9.04 17.03 -11.57
C ILE A 92 -10.07 18.03 -12.09
N ASN A 93 -10.84 18.67 -11.19
CA ASN A 93 -11.89 19.61 -11.57
C ASN A 93 -11.38 21.05 -11.73
N TYR A 94 -10.10 21.34 -11.40
CA TYR A 94 -9.55 22.70 -11.31
C TYR A 94 -8.21 22.90 -12.02
N SER A 95 -7.61 21.86 -12.59
CA SER A 95 -6.24 21.87 -13.13
C SER A 95 -6.03 22.86 -14.28
N THR A 96 -7.08 23.18 -15.04
CA THR A 96 -7.04 24.12 -16.17
C THR A 96 -7.26 25.58 -15.77
N LEU A 97 -7.60 25.85 -14.51
CA LEU A 97 -8.03 27.17 -14.05
C LEU A 97 -6.91 28.04 -13.46
N SER A 98 -5.70 27.48 -13.26
CA SER A 98 -4.59 28.22 -12.68
C SER A 98 -3.23 27.66 -13.06
N ASP A 99 -2.24 28.55 -13.06
CA ASP A 99 -0.84 28.21 -13.23
C ASP A 99 -0.09 28.26 -11.88
N LYS A 100 -0.75 28.60 -10.75
CA LYS A 100 -0.11 28.76 -9.43
C LYS A 100 -0.71 27.83 -8.38
N PHE A 101 0.13 27.01 -7.76
CA PHE A 101 -0.28 26.00 -6.78
C PHE A 101 0.59 26.04 -5.53
N LEU A 102 -0.03 25.81 -4.37
CA LEU A 102 0.67 25.43 -3.14
C LEU A 102 0.62 23.91 -3.03
N ILE A 103 1.79 23.29 -2.97
CA ILE A 103 1.95 21.85 -2.92
C ILE A 103 2.72 21.42 -1.69
N GLN A 104 2.56 20.17 -1.26
CA GLN A 104 3.37 19.55 -0.21
C GLN A 104 4.03 18.29 -0.76
N VAL A 105 5.35 18.18 -0.59
CA VAL A 105 6.13 17.01 -1.03
C VAL A 105 5.76 15.79 -0.20
N THR A 106 5.42 14.70 -0.87
CA THR A 106 4.92 13.46 -0.22
C THR A 106 5.90 12.29 -0.29
N GLU A 107 6.87 12.35 -1.19
CA GLU A 107 7.91 11.34 -1.40
C GLU A 107 9.26 12.06 -1.55
N PRO A 108 10.38 11.43 -1.14
CA PRO A 108 11.71 11.97 -1.42
C PRO A 108 11.91 12.26 -2.91
N VAL A 109 12.70 13.29 -3.19
CA VAL A 109 13.01 13.70 -4.57
C VAL A 109 13.77 12.58 -5.27
N ALA A 110 13.25 12.13 -6.41
CA ALA A 110 13.89 11.10 -7.22
C ALA A 110 14.62 11.75 -8.41
N GLU A 111 15.92 11.53 -8.52
CA GLU A 111 16.71 12.02 -9.65
C GLU A 111 16.41 11.20 -10.91
N LYS A 112 16.23 11.90 -12.04
CA LYS A 112 16.11 11.33 -13.39
C LYS A 112 17.18 11.96 -14.28
N PRO A 113 17.49 11.38 -15.46
CA PRO A 113 18.57 11.86 -16.32
C PRO A 113 18.50 13.37 -16.61
N ASN A 114 17.30 13.88 -16.89
CA ASN A 114 17.08 15.28 -17.33
C ASN A 114 16.22 16.12 -16.37
N SER A 115 15.81 15.58 -15.22
CA SER A 115 14.88 16.27 -14.31
C SER A 115 14.89 15.67 -12.91
N TYR A 116 14.36 16.38 -11.93
CA TYR A 116 14.01 15.82 -10.62
C TYR A 116 12.51 15.54 -10.55
N LYS A 117 12.14 14.29 -10.27
CA LYS A 117 10.75 13.89 -10.10
C LYS A 117 10.33 14.09 -8.65
N VAL A 118 9.26 14.86 -8.46
CA VAL A 118 8.65 15.12 -7.15
C VAL A 118 7.19 14.67 -7.18
N VAL A 119 6.79 13.86 -6.20
CA VAL A 119 5.38 13.51 -5.99
C VAL A 119 4.85 14.36 -4.84
N ALA A 120 3.80 15.13 -5.12
CA ALA A 120 3.27 16.10 -4.16
C ALA A 120 1.74 16.03 -4.07
N ASN A 121 1.22 16.42 -2.90
CA ASN A 121 -0.19 16.74 -2.73
C ASN A 121 -0.40 18.21 -3.08
N ALA A 122 -1.38 18.51 -3.93
CA ALA A 122 -1.85 19.86 -4.12
C ALA A 122 -2.76 20.25 -2.94
N LEU A 123 -2.46 21.38 -2.31
CA LEU A 123 -3.18 21.87 -1.13
C LEU A 123 -4.07 23.06 -1.47
N LEU A 124 -3.52 24.01 -2.23
CA LEU A 124 -4.24 25.20 -2.68
C LEU A 124 -3.91 25.48 -4.14
N PHE A 125 -4.84 26.08 -4.87
CA PHE A 125 -4.55 26.76 -6.13
C PHE A 125 -4.99 28.22 -6.05
N LYS A 126 -4.34 29.08 -6.83
CA LYS A 126 -4.73 30.48 -6.90
C LYS A 126 -5.75 30.67 -8.04
N ASP A 127 -7.02 30.81 -7.69
CA ASP A 127 -8.02 31.37 -8.61
C ASP A 127 -7.71 32.87 -8.79
N SER A 128 -8.25 33.50 -9.83
CA SER A 128 -7.92 34.84 -10.33
C SER A 128 -7.69 35.91 -9.24
N ILE A 129 -8.34 35.78 -8.07
CA ILE A 129 -8.21 36.69 -6.93
C ILE A 129 -7.86 35.96 -5.61
N GLU A 130 -8.32 34.72 -5.39
CA GLU A 130 -8.23 34.03 -4.09
C GLU A 130 -7.58 32.64 -4.16
N TRP A 131 -6.97 32.22 -3.04
CA TRP A 131 -6.48 30.86 -2.87
C TRP A 131 -7.62 29.94 -2.44
N LYS A 132 -7.91 28.92 -3.25
CA LYS A 132 -8.93 27.91 -2.98
C LYS A 132 -8.28 26.58 -2.61
N LYS A 133 -8.87 25.90 -1.61
CA LYS A 133 -8.40 24.60 -1.14
C LYS A 133 -8.76 23.51 -2.13
N ILE A 134 -7.78 22.68 -2.44
CA ILE A 134 -7.91 21.50 -3.29
C ILE A 134 -7.26 20.29 -2.64
N SER A 135 -7.61 19.12 -3.16
CA SER A 135 -7.01 17.84 -2.82
C SER A 135 -6.48 17.18 -4.09
N GLY A 136 -5.49 16.29 -3.97
CA GLY A 136 -5.07 15.44 -5.07
C GLY A 136 -3.56 15.31 -5.18
N LYS A 137 -3.12 14.18 -5.72
CA LYS A 137 -1.71 13.91 -5.96
C LYS A 137 -1.33 14.29 -7.38
N ILE A 138 -0.17 14.92 -7.50
CA ILE A 138 0.43 15.33 -8.76
C ILE A 138 1.87 14.86 -8.85
N ILE A 139 2.35 14.70 -10.08
CA ILE A 139 3.77 14.49 -10.37
C ILE A 139 4.31 15.76 -10.99
N LEU A 140 5.43 16.24 -10.47
CA LEU A 140 6.15 17.38 -11.02
C LEU A 140 7.54 16.94 -11.44
N TYR A 141 7.97 17.45 -12.58
CA TYR A 141 9.34 17.31 -13.07
C TYR A 141 9.97 18.69 -12.99
N PHE A 142 10.93 18.85 -12.08
CA PHE A 142 11.70 20.07 -11.95
C PHE A 142 12.89 20.00 -12.90
N GLU A 143 13.15 21.10 -13.59
CA GLU A 143 14.38 21.31 -14.34
C GLU A 143 15.60 21.12 -13.43
N LYS A 144 16.71 20.60 -13.98
CA LYS A 144 17.91 20.35 -13.17
C LYS A 144 18.52 21.68 -12.71
N ASP A 145 18.39 21.92 -11.41
CA ASP A 145 18.95 23.06 -10.70
C ASP A 145 19.47 22.57 -9.35
N SER A 146 20.57 23.17 -8.89
CA SER A 146 21.20 22.89 -7.60
C SER A 146 20.21 23.05 -6.45
N LEU A 147 19.33 24.05 -6.52
CA LEU A 147 18.35 24.37 -5.47
C LEU A 147 17.28 23.27 -5.29
N VAL A 148 17.00 22.50 -6.34
CA VAL A 148 15.96 21.45 -6.29
C VAL A 148 16.39 20.27 -5.42
N ARG A 149 17.71 20.07 -5.23
CA ARG A 149 18.25 19.05 -4.34
C ARG A 149 17.93 19.31 -2.87
N ASP A 150 17.68 20.57 -2.50
CA ASP A 150 17.37 20.98 -1.13
C ASP A 150 15.90 20.78 -0.75
N ILE A 151 15.07 20.29 -1.70
CA ILE A 151 13.67 19.99 -1.47
C ILE A 151 13.57 18.67 -0.71
N GLU A 152 12.94 18.70 0.45
CA GLU A 152 12.79 17.53 1.31
C GLU A 152 11.34 17.07 1.45
N TYR A 153 11.17 15.86 2.01
CA TYR A 153 9.86 15.33 2.35
C TYR A 153 9.12 16.27 3.31
N GLY A 154 7.87 16.59 2.99
CA GLY A 154 7.02 17.45 3.81
C GLY A 154 7.21 18.93 3.58
N ASP A 155 8.13 19.36 2.70
CA ASP A 155 8.24 20.77 2.33
C ASP A 155 6.99 21.23 1.57
N GLN A 156 6.58 22.47 1.83
CA GLN A 156 5.53 23.15 1.11
C GLN A 156 6.14 24.14 0.14
N LEU A 157 5.77 24.02 -1.14
CA LEU A 157 6.29 24.85 -2.20
C LEU A 157 5.15 25.56 -2.92
N VAL A 158 5.37 26.83 -3.23
CA VAL A 158 4.57 27.54 -4.22
C VAL A 158 5.23 27.30 -5.57
N ILE A 159 4.46 26.79 -6.53
CA ILE A 159 4.94 26.52 -7.89
C ILE A 159 4.12 27.32 -8.90
N HIS A 160 4.76 27.68 -10.00
CA HIS A 160 4.15 28.32 -11.15
C HIS A 160 4.32 27.42 -12.38
N THR A 161 3.35 26.56 -12.66
CA THR A 161 3.32 25.68 -13.82
C THR A 161 1.90 25.32 -14.19
N ARG A 162 1.66 25.06 -15.48
CA ARG A 162 0.46 24.37 -15.94
C ARG A 162 0.54 22.89 -15.62
N LEU A 163 -0.56 22.35 -15.13
CA LEU A 163 -0.74 20.93 -14.88
C LEU A 163 -1.52 20.32 -16.04
N ASN A 164 -0.90 19.38 -16.74
CA ASN A 164 -1.51 18.67 -17.85
C ASN A 164 -2.03 17.32 -17.39
N GLU A 165 -3.17 16.90 -17.94
CA GLU A 165 -3.66 15.53 -17.73
C GLU A 165 -2.65 14.52 -18.31
N VAL A 166 -2.46 13.40 -17.61
CA VAL A 166 -1.64 12.30 -18.12
C VAL A 166 -2.29 11.72 -19.38
N LYS A 167 -1.54 11.69 -20.48
CA LYS A 167 -2.03 11.23 -21.78
C LYS A 167 -2.27 9.71 -21.78
N PRO A 168 -3.33 9.22 -22.48
CA PRO A 168 -3.51 7.79 -22.72
C PRO A 168 -2.38 7.22 -23.60
N PRO A 169 -2.17 5.90 -23.60
CA PRO A 169 -1.23 5.26 -24.51
C PRO A 169 -1.59 5.58 -25.96
N GLN A 170 -0.59 5.85 -26.79
CA GLN A 170 -0.78 6.19 -28.20
C GLN A 170 -0.78 4.94 -29.09
N ASN A 171 -0.09 3.89 -28.67
CA ASN A 171 -0.01 2.64 -29.43
C ASN A 171 -0.87 1.54 -28.78
N PRO A 172 -1.58 0.72 -29.59
CA PRO A 172 -2.23 -0.48 -29.11
C PRO A 172 -1.22 -1.44 -28.45
N GLY A 173 -1.58 -2.00 -27.28
CA GLY A 173 -0.71 -2.93 -26.53
C GLY A 173 0.39 -2.26 -25.68
N GLU A 174 0.57 -0.95 -25.79
CA GLU A 174 1.50 -0.20 -24.95
C GLU A 174 1.05 -0.16 -23.48
N PHE A 175 2.01 -0.05 -22.56
CA PHE A 175 1.71 0.13 -21.15
C PHE A 175 0.85 1.38 -20.92
N ASN A 176 -0.34 1.18 -20.34
CA ASN A 176 -1.26 2.28 -20.07
C ASN A 176 -0.83 3.07 -18.82
N TYR A 177 0.10 4.01 -19.00
CA TYR A 177 0.64 4.84 -17.92
C TYR A 177 -0.43 5.71 -17.25
N LYS A 178 -1.41 6.22 -18.01
CA LYS A 178 -2.57 6.95 -17.48
C LYS A 178 -3.34 6.12 -16.46
N LYS A 179 -3.69 4.87 -16.81
CA LYS A 179 -4.41 3.95 -15.92
C LYS A 179 -3.57 3.56 -14.70
N TYR A 180 -2.27 3.35 -14.87
CA TYR A 180 -1.36 3.07 -13.77
C TYR A 180 -1.32 4.21 -12.75
N LEU A 181 -1.18 5.46 -13.21
CA LEU A 181 -1.16 6.64 -12.35
C LEU A 181 -2.54 6.95 -11.75
N SER A 182 -3.63 6.77 -12.49
CA SER A 182 -4.99 6.98 -11.96
C SER A 182 -5.29 6.05 -10.80
N ASN A 183 -4.81 4.81 -10.85
CA ASN A 183 -4.91 3.85 -9.74
C ASN A 183 -4.07 4.25 -8.51
N LYS A 184 -3.07 5.11 -8.68
CA LYS A 184 -2.32 5.75 -7.58
C LYS A 184 -2.94 7.08 -7.13
N GLY A 185 -4.06 7.47 -7.73
CA GLY A 185 -4.74 8.73 -7.50
C GLY A 185 -4.05 9.94 -8.13
N ILE A 186 -3.18 9.72 -9.11
CA ILE A 186 -2.44 10.76 -9.83
C ILE A 186 -3.02 10.89 -11.24
N TYR A 187 -3.53 12.07 -11.56
CA TYR A 187 -4.17 12.35 -12.85
C TYR A 187 -3.45 13.44 -13.66
N HIS A 188 -2.67 14.27 -12.97
CA HIS A 188 -2.02 15.44 -13.53
C HIS A 188 -0.52 15.43 -13.31
N GLN A 189 0.20 15.96 -14.28
CA GLN A 189 1.63 16.16 -14.22
C GLN A 189 2.04 17.53 -14.76
N GLY A 190 3.14 18.09 -14.26
CA GLY A 190 3.66 19.40 -14.67
C GLY A 190 5.18 19.41 -14.80
N PHE A 191 5.71 20.38 -15.54
CA PHE A 191 7.14 20.63 -15.65
C PHE A 191 7.43 22.03 -15.08
N VAL A 192 8.24 22.09 -14.02
CA VAL A 192 8.55 23.33 -13.31
C VAL A 192 9.94 23.80 -13.74
N LYS A 193 10.00 24.97 -14.36
CA LYS A 193 11.26 25.59 -14.78
C LYS A 193 12.00 26.24 -13.62
N CYS A 194 13.29 26.47 -13.80
CA CYS A 194 14.10 27.25 -12.85
C CYS A 194 13.45 28.61 -12.55
N GLY A 195 13.47 29.02 -11.28
CA GLY A 195 12.86 30.28 -10.81
C GLY A 195 11.32 30.31 -10.76
N GLN A 196 10.64 29.23 -11.14
CA GLN A 196 9.16 29.14 -11.08
C GLN A 196 8.64 28.46 -9.83
N TRP A 197 9.44 28.42 -8.75
CA TRP A 197 9.04 27.80 -7.50
C TRP A 197 9.76 28.42 -6.30
N GLN A 198 9.16 28.31 -5.13
CA GLN A 198 9.74 28.78 -3.87
C GLN A 198 9.26 27.92 -2.70
N ILE A 199 10.15 27.62 -1.75
CA ILE A 199 9.80 26.93 -0.50
C ILE A 199 9.11 27.94 0.43
N LEU A 200 7.89 27.62 0.85
CA LEU A 200 7.11 28.43 1.79
C LEU A 200 7.28 27.95 3.24
N LYS A 201 7.26 26.64 3.46
CA LYS A 201 7.44 26.03 4.79
C LYS A 201 8.20 24.72 4.64
N ARG A 202 9.04 24.40 5.64
CA ARG A 202 9.76 23.13 5.69
C ARG A 202 9.11 22.15 6.65
N ASN A 203 9.31 20.85 6.40
CA ASN A 203 8.99 19.76 7.33
C ASN A 203 7.54 19.77 7.88
N THR A 204 6.55 19.99 7.00
CA THR A 204 5.13 19.97 7.35
C THR A 204 4.46 18.60 7.12
N GLY A 205 5.26 17.59 6.79
CA GLY A 205 4.82 16.23 6.50
C GLY A 205 4.44 15.44 7.75
N ASN A 206 4.19 14.14 7.57
CA ASN A 206 3.95 13.24 8.70
C ASN A 206 5.27 13.01 9.47
N PRO A 207 5.33 13.31 10.78
CA PRO A 207 6.57 13.23 11.55
C PRO A 207 7.11 11.81 11.66
N VAL A 208 6.25 10.79 11.67
CA VAL A 208 6.68 9.38 11.69
C VAL A 208 7.39 9.03 10.38
N LYS A 209 6.81 9.42 9.23
CA LYS A 209 7.43 9.20 7.92
C LYS A 209 8.72 10.00 7.77
N ALA A 210 8.73 11.26 8.23
CA ALA A 210 9.94 12.09 8.24
C ALA A 210 11.07 11.45 9.06
N PHE A 211 10.75 10.92 10.25
CA PHE A 211 11.69 10.18 11.09
C PHE A 211 12.24 8.93 10.38
N GLY A 212 11.38 8.16 9.69
CA GLY A 212 11.81 7.00 8.91
C GLY A 212 12.77 7.38 7.77
N ILE A 213 12.49 8.46 7.06
CA ILE A 213 13.35 8.98 5.98
C ILE A 213 14.68 9.47 6.55
N ALA A 214 14.66 10.25 7.63
CA ALA A 214 15.87 10.75 8.29
C ALA A 214 16.77 9.60 8.77
N LEU A 215 16.18 8.57 9.38
CA LEU A 215 16.92 7.40 9.83
C LEU A 215 17.50 6.60 8.66
N ARG A 216 16.75 6.45 7.56
CA ARG A 216 17.26 5.82 6.34
C ARG A 216 18.45 6.60 5.77
N ASN A 217 18.34 7.93 5.67
CA ASN A 217 19.43 8.77 5.18
C ASN A 217 20.67 8.65 6.05
N LYS A 218 20.51 8.61 7.38
CA LYS A 218 21.63 8.34 8.31
C LYS A 218 22.31 7.00 8.04
N PHE A 219 21.55 5.94 7.72
CA PHE A 219 22.16 4.66 7.33
C PHE A 219 22.88 4.73 5.99
N LEU A 220 22.36 5.49 5.02
CA LEU A 220 23.06 5.73 3.76
C LEU A 220 24.38 6.49 3.97
N GLU A 221 24.39 7.52 4.82
CA GLU A 221 25.61 8.24 5.21
C GLU A 221 26.63 7.31 5.92
N ILE A 222 26.16 6.37 6.74
CA ILE A 222 27.02 5.35 7.34
C ILE A 222 27.64 4.45 6.27
N PHE A 223 26.89 4.05 5.23
CA PHE A 223 27.46 3.28 4.14
C PHE A 223 28.53 4.07 3.38
N GLU A 224 28.24 5.32 3.02
CA GLU A 224 29.19 6.19 2.32
C GLU A 224 30.46 6.44 3.14
N SER A 225 30.32 6.74 4.44
CA SER A 225 31.46 6.95 5.34
C SER A 225 32.31 5.68 5.57
N ASN A 226 31.74 4.50 5.36
CA ASN A 226 32.46 3.23 5.38
C ASN A 226 32.98 2.79 3.99
N HIS A 227 33.08 3.73 3.05
CA HIS A 227 33.64 3.53 1.71
C HIS A 227 32.84 2.57 0.81
N LEU A 228 31.58 2.28 1.14
CA LEU A 228 30.65 1.68 0.18
C LEU A 228 30.29 2.76 -0.84
N THR A 229 30.83 2.67 -2.05
CA THR A 229 30.59 3.61 -3.14
C THR A 229 30.12 2.89 -4.39
N GLY A 230 29.59 3.62 -5.38
CA GLY A 230 29.23 3.06 -6.68
C GLY A 230 28.18 1.94 -6.62
N ARG A 231 28.53 0.77 -7.17
CA ARG A 231 27.64 -0.36 -7.39
C ARG A 231 27.31 -1.10 -6.09
N GLU A 232 28.30 -1.27 -5.22
CA GLU A 232 28.17 -1.92 -3.92
C GLU A 232 27.21 -1.13 -3.03
N PHE A 233 27.35 0.19 -3.03
CA PHE A 233 26.43 1.10 -2.34
C PHE A 233 25.00 0.95 -2.84
N ALA A 234 24.80 0.98 -4.16
CA ALA A 234 23.47 0.87 -4.76
C ALA A 234 22.79 -0.46 -4.41
N VAL A 235 23.52 -1.57 -4.51
CA VAL A 235 23.01 -2.92 -4.19
C VAL A 235 22.73 -3.06 -2.68
N ALA A 236 23.66 -2.64 -1.81
CA ALA A 236 23.48 -2.74 -0.36
C ALA A 236 22.30 -1.88 0.12
N SER A 237 22.17 -0.66 -0.41
CA SER A 237 21.07 0.26 -0.09
C SER A 237 19.72 -0.29 -0.54
N ALA A 238 19.65 -0.92 -1.70
CA ALA A 238 18.43 -1.53 -2.22
C ALA A 238 17.99 -2.74 -1.37
N ILE A 239 18.91 -3.65 -1.04
CA ILE A 239 18.61 -4.88 -0.28
C ILE A 239 18.29 -4.59 1.19
N LEU A 240 19.05 -3.71 1.85
CA LEU A 240 18.92 -3.48 3.29
C LEU A 240 17.86 -2.42 3.64
N LEU A 241 17.81 -1.35 2.86
CA LEU A 241 17.00 -0.16 3.16
C LEU A 241 15.84 0.04 2.16
N GLY A 242 15.75 -0.77 1.11
CA GLY A 242 14.75 -0.58 0.04
C GLY A 242 14.97 0.70 -0.75
N TYR A 243 16.22 1.19 -0.81
CA TYR A 243 16.59 2.38 -1.53
C TYR A 243 17.22 2.00 -2.88
N ASP A 244 16.40 1.98 -3.92
CA ASP A 244 16.73 1.53 -5.28
C ASP A 244 17.03 2.68 -6.26
N ASP A 245 16.92 3.94 -5.84
CA ASP A 245 17.14 5.13 -6.68
C ASP A 245 18.55 5.23 -7.29
N LYS A 246 19.54 4.55 -6.70
CA LYS A 246 20.94 4.55 -7.14
C LYS A 246 21.31 3.37 -8.04
N LEU A 247 20.39 2.43 -8.28
CA LEU A 247 20.62 1.33 -9.22
C LEU A 247 20.57 1.85 -10.65
N ASP A 248 21.70 1.74 -11.36
CA ASP A 248 21.76 2.12 -12.77
C ASP A 248 20.96 1.14 -13.67
N ALA A 249 20.72 1.53 -14.92
CA ALA A 249 19.92 0.75 -15.85
C ALA A 249 20.60 -0.59 -16.23
N ASP A 250 21.93 -0.66 -16.19
CA ASP A 250 22.69 -1.85 -16.59
C ASP A 250 22.66 -2.89 -15.47
N GLN A 251 22.82 -2.47 -14.22
CA GLN A 251 22.59 -3.28 -13.02
C GLN A 251 21.19 -3.87 -13.03
N GLN A 252 20.15 -3.06 -13.28
CA GLN A 252 18.78 -3.57 -13.36
C GLN A 252 18.62 -4.61 -14.47
N ARG A 253 19.26 -4.42 -15.64
CA ARG A 253 19.23 -5.38 -16.74
C ARG A 253 19.95 -6.68 -16.40
N GLU A 254 21.12 -6.62 -15.76
CA GLU A 254 21.88 -7.80 -15.34
C GLU A 254 21.10 -8.66 -14.34
N PHE A 255 20.55 -8.05 -13.29
CA PHE A 255 19.73 -8.77 -12.32
C PHE A 255 18.42 -9.27 -12.93
N SER A 256 17.84 -8.56 -13.91
CA SER A 256 16.67 -9.02 -14.64
C SER A 256 16.99 -10.21 -15.55
N GLY A 257 18.12 -10.18 -16.26
CA GLY A 257 18.58 -11.29 -17.10
C GLY A 257 18.90 -12.54 -16.30
N ALA A 258 19.40 -12.40 -15.08
CA ALA A 258 19.62 -13.51 -14.15
C ALA A 258 18.36 -13.98 -13.40
N GLY A 259 17.20 -13.33 -13.59
CA GLY A 259 15.97 -13.62 -12.83
C GLY A 259 16.04 -13.23 -11.35
N ALA A 260 17.05 -12.47 -10.93
CA ALA A 260 17.38 -12.12 -9.56
C ALA A 260 16.86 -10.74 -9.11
N MET A 261 16.05 -10.04 -9.92
CA MET A 261 15.46 -8.73 -9.56
C MET A 261 14.72 -8.71 -8.23
N HIS A 262 14.12 -9.84 -7.85
CA HIS A 262 13.40 -9.96 -6.60
C HIS A 262 14.30 -9.88 -5.35
N ILE A 263 15.61 -10.06 -5.51
CA ILE A 263 16.61 -9.94 -4.43
C ILE A 263 16.93 -8.47 -4.16
N LEU A 264 17.02 -7.64 -5.21
CA LEU A 264 17.31 -6.21 -5.10
C LEU A 264 16.20 -5.41 -4.42
N CYS A 265 14.99 -5.95 -4.36
CA CYS A 265 13.88 -5.34 -3.65
C CYS A 265 13.75 -5.95 -2.25
N VAL A 266 13.56 -5.11 -1.22
CA VAL A 266 13.19 -5.62 0.11
C VAL A 266 11.90 -6.43 0.01
N SER A 267 12.06 -7.74 0.21
CA SER A 267 11.00 -8.72 0.07
C SER A 267 10.40 -9.15 1.42
N GLY A 268 9.28 -9.87 1.37
CA GLY A 268 8.68 -10.45 2.58
C GLY A 268 9.56 -11.48 3.27
N LEU A 269 10.53 -12.06 2.57
CA LEU A 269 11.52 -12.97 3.16
C LEU A 269 12.39 -12.25 4.18
N HIS A 270 12.85 -11.03 3.89
CA HIS A 270 13.64 -10.22 4.83
C HIS A 270 12.88 -9.98 6.13
N VAL A 271 11.60 -9.59 6.03
CA VAL A 271 10.71 -9.43 7.20
C VAL A 271 10.56 -10.75 7.96
N GLY A 272 10.45 -11.87 7.25
CA GLY A 272 10.35 -13.20 7.85
C GLY A 272 11.61 -13.63 8.59
N ILE A 273 12.79 -13.39 8.02
CA ILE A 273 14.09 -13.65 8.66
C ILE A 273 14.20 -12.83 9.94
N ILE A 274 13.90 -11.53 9.87
CA ILE A 274 13.89 -10.63 11.04
C ILE A 274 12.94 -11.16 12.11
N TYR A 275 11.72 -11.55 11.74
CA TYR A 275 10.76 -12.13 12.67
C TYR A 275 11.29 -13.41 13.34
N VAL A 276 11.89 -14.34 12.59
CA VAL A 276 12.43 -15.59 13.13
C VAL A 276 13.57 -15.33 14.10
N ILE A 277 14.55 -14.50 13.72
CA ILE A 277 15.70 -14.14 14.57
C ILE A 277 15.22 -13.50 15.87
N LEU A 278 14.37 -12.47 15.76
CA LEU A 278 13.86 -11.76 16.94
C LEU A 278 13.01 -12.67 17.82
N SER A 279 12.14 -13.49 17.23
CA SER A 279 11.28 -14.42 17.99
C SER A 279 12.10 -15.45 18.77
N ASN A 280 13.22 -15.92 18.20
CA ASN A 280 14.15 -16.84 18.84
C ASN A 280 14.96 -16.15 19.94
N LEU A 281 15.48 -14.94 19.70
CA LEU A 281 16.19 -14.16 20.72
C LEU A 281 15.29 -13.86 21.93
N LEU A 282 14.01 -13.59 21.68
CA LEU A 282 13.00 -13.30 22.70
C LEU A 282 12.30 -14.57 23.24
N ILE A 283 12.86 -15.77 23.04
CA ILE A 283 12.21 -17.02 23.45
C ILE A 283 12.02 -17.11 24.98
N PHE A 284 12.92 -16.51 25.76
CA PHE A 284 12.85 -16.48 27.23
C PHE A 284 11.58 -15.78 27.75
N LEU A 285 11.00 -14.85 26.97
CA LEU A 285 9.75 -14.17 27.31
C LEU A 285 8.51 -15.08 27.17
N ASN A 286 8.63 -16.27 26.61
CA ASN A 286 7.50 -17.19 26.49
C ASN A 286 7.10 -17.86 27.82
N LYS A 287 7.93 -17.75 28.86
CA LYS A 287 7.79 -18.46 30.14
C LYS A 287 6.55 -18.04 30.95
N LYS A 288 6.17 -16.76 30.94
CA LYS A 288 5.01 -16.23 31.69
C LYS A 288 4.00 -15.59 30.74
N ARG A 289 2.71 -15.58 31.12
CA ARG A 289 1.63 -14.96 30.32
C ARG A 289 1.89 -13.48 30.05
N ASN A 290 2.31 -12.73 31.06
CA ASN A 290 2.56 -11.29 30.93
C ASN A 290 3.78 -11.02 30.02
N LEU A 291 4.85 -11.81 30.16
CA LEU A 291 6.04 -11.72 29.31
C LEU A 291 5.73 -12.04 27.84
N ARG A 292 4.77 -12.94 27.57
CA ARG A 292 4.32 -13.21 26.20
C ARG A 292 3.64 -12.01 25.55
N ILE A 293 2.84 -11.25 26.31
CA ILE A 293 2.21 -10.02 25.82
C ILE A 293 3.30 -8.99 25.50
N ILE A 294 4.30 -8.84 26.37
CA ILE A 294 5.46 -7.97 26.13
C ILE A 294 6.19 -8.40 24.85
N LYS A 295 6.44 -9.71 24.66
CA LYS A 295 7.05 -10.25 23.43
C LYS A 295 6.28 -9.84 22.18
N VAL A 296 4.94 -9.92 22.21
CA VAL A 296 4.09 -9.50 21.09
C VAL A 296 4.30 -8.03 20.77
N PHE A 297 4.23 -7.15 21.77
CA PHE A 297 4.42 -5.72 21.54
C PHE A 297 5.81 -5.41 20.99
N VAL A 298 6.86 -6.01 21.57
CA VAL A 298 8.23 -5.83 21.09
C VAL A 298 8.39 -6.29 19.64
N LEU A 299 7.89 -7.48 19.29
CA LEU A 299 7.97 -7.99 17.91
C LEU A 299 7.20 -7.10 16.92
N LEU A 300 6.00 -6.65 17.28
CA LEU A 300 5.22 -5.75 16.43
C LEU A 300 5.96 -4.43 16.22
N ILE A 301 6.47 -3.81 17.29
CA ILE A 301 7.23 -2.56 17.20
C ILE A 301 8.44 -2.73 16.28
N LEU A 302 9.23 -3.79 16.45
CA LEU A 302 10.43 -4.02 15.63
C LEU A 302 10.12 -4.28 14.15
N ILE A 303 9.07 -5.05 13.85
CA ILE A 303 8.64 -5.32 12.46
C ILE A 303 8.12 -4.04 11.79
N TRP A 304 7.31 -3.25 12.49
CA TRP A 304 6.78 -1.99 11.95
C TRP A 304 7.85 -0.90 11.89
N PHE A 305 8.85 -0.94 12.77
CA PHE A 305 10.04 -0.10 12.69
C PHE A 305 10.88 -0.43 11.45
N TYR A 306 11.07 -1.71 11.14
CA TYR A 306 11.72 -2.12 9.88
C TYR A 306 10.91 -1.68 8.65
N ALA A 307 9.58 -1.79 8.70
CA ALA A 307 8.70 -1.27 7.64
C ALA A 307 8.84 0.25 7.46
N LEU A 308 9.05 0.99 8.55
CA LEU A 308 9.24 2.43 8.52
C LEU A 308 10.57 2.81 7.85
N ILE A 309 11.67 2.15 8.23
CA ILE A 309 13.02 2.39 7.65
C ILE A 309 13.02 2.13 6.15
N THR A 310 12.32 1.07 5.72
CA THR A 310 12.22 0.68 4.30
C THR A 310 11.19 1.51 3.52
N GLY A 311 10.71 2.62 4.09
CA GLY A 311 9.79 3.55 3.43
C GLY A 311 8.38 3.00 3.18
N PHE A 312 7.95 2.00 3.96
CA PHE A 312 6.71 1.25 3.77
C PHE A 312 6.56 0.67 2.36
N SER A 313 7.65 0.10 1.84
CA SER A 313 7.61 -0.56 0.52
C SER A 313 6.42 -1.55 0.45
N PRO A 314 5.71 -1.64 -0.68
CA PRO A 314 4.48 -2.45 -0.75
C PRO A 314 4.68 -3.91 -0.34
N SER A 315 5.84 -4.49 -0.65
CA SER A 315 6.21 -5.85 -0.25
C SER A 315 6.39 -6.00 1.26
N VAL A 316 7.10 -5.05 1.90
CA VAL A 316 7.30 -5.07 3.35
C VAL A 316 6.00 -4.82 4.09
N LEU A 317 5.18 -3.85 3.66
CA LEU A 317 3.89 -3.55 4.29
C LEU A 317 2.98 -4.78 4.38
N ARG A 318 2.93 -5.57 3.30
CA ARG A 318 2.15 -6.82 3.25
C ARG A 318 2.70 -7.87 4.19
N ALA A 319 4.01 -8.11 4.15
CA ALA A 319 4.66 -9.07 5.02
C ALA A 319 4.51 -8.69 6.49
N SER A 320 4.75 -7.43 6.86
CA SER A 320 4.56 -6.91 8.22
C SER A 320 3.13 -7.07 8.72
N THR A 321 2.14 -6.85 7.84
CA THR A 321 0.73 -7.10 8.16
C THR A 321 0.46 -8.59 8.39
N MET A 322 0.95 -9.48 7.53
CA MET A 322 0.80 -10.93 7.70
C MET A 322 1.46 -11.43 8.99
N PHE A 323 2.70 -11.03 9.26
CA PHE A 323 3.43 -11.40 10.48
C PHE A 323 2.75 -10.83 11.74
N SER A 324 2.13 -9.65 11.67
CA SER A 324 1.35 -9.11 12.78
C SER A 324 0.21 -10.06 13.18
N PHE A 325 -0.55 -10.58 12.20
CA PHE A 325 -1.59 -11.57 12.47
C PHE A 325 -1.04 -12.90 13.02
N ILE A 326 0.11 -13.35 12.52
CA ILE A 326 0.78 -14.56 13.02
C ILE A 326 1.19 -14.38 14.49
N ILE A 327 1.83 -13.26 14.83
CA ILE A 327 2.29 -12.94 16.19
C ILE A 327 1.11 -12.89 17.16
N ILE A 328 0.04 -12.17 16.80
CA ILE A 328 -1.16 -12.03 17.62
C ILE A 328 -1.85 -13.40 17.79
N GLY A 329 -1.98 -14.16 16.70
CA GLY A 329 -2.60 -15.49 16.70
C GLY A 329 -1.87 -16.49 17.61
N GLN A 330 -0.53 -16.52 17.55
CA GLN A 330 0.30 -17.35 18.41
C GLN A 330 0.16 -16.97 19.90
N SER A 331 0.04 -15.68 20.21
CA SER A 331 -0.14 -15.20 21.59
C SER A 331 -1.43 -15.73 22.23
N MET A 332 -2.50 -15.80 21.45
CA MET A 332 -3.81 -16.32 21.87
C MET A 332 -3.83 -17.85 22.06
N LYS A 333 -2.70 -18.56 21.90
CA LYS A 333 -2.60 -20.04 21.90
C LYS A 333 -3.53 -20.71 20.89
N ARG A 334 -4.01 -19.97 19.89
CA ARG A 334 -4.80 -20.54 18.79
C ARG A 334 -3.82 -21.03 17.72
N LYS A 335 -4.08 -22.19 17.13
CA LYS A 335 -3.36 -22.61 15.91
C LYS A 335 -3.68 -21.58 14.83
N ALA A 336 -2.76 -20.66 14.57
CA ALA A 336 -2.92 -19.64 13.55
C ALA A 336 -3.04 -20.35 12.20
N ASN A 337 -4.24 -20.28 11.60
CA ASN A 337 -4.43 -20.85 10.28
C ASN A 337 -3.90 -19.84 9.24
N ILE A 338 -2.91 -20.28 8.47
CA ILE A 338 -2.22 -19.46 7.49
C ILE A 338 -3.18 -18.86 6.43
N TYR A 339 -4.21 -19.59 6.00
CA TYR A 339 -5.21 -19.07 5.06
C TYR A 339 -6.00 -17.91 5.65
N ASN A 340 -6.36 -18.02 6.93
CA ASN A 340 -7.07 -16.94 7.62
C ASN A 340 -6.17 -15.72 7.86
N SER A 341 -4.87 -15.92 8.14
CA SER A 341 -3.91 -14.82 8.26
C SER A 341 -3.70 -14.09 6.93
N ILE A 342 -3.57 -14.83 5.82
CA ILE A 342 -3.49 -14.25 4.46
C ILE A 342 -4.75 -13.46 4.16
N ALA A 343 -5.94 -14.05 4.36
CA ALA A 343 -7.22 -13.38 4.11
C ALA A 343 -7.42 -12.13 5.01
N ALA A 344 -7.02 -12.19 6.28
CA ALA A 344 -7.10 -11.06 7.20
C ALA A 344 -6.17 -9.91 6.77
N SER A 345 -4.95 -10.23 6.34
CA SER A 345 -4.01 -9.23 5.82
C SER A 345 -4.50 -8.57 4.53
N ALA A 346 -5.05 -9.35 3.58
CA ALA A 346 -5.65 -8.82 2.36
C ALA A 346 -6.85 -7.92 2.69
N PHE A 347 -7.75 -8.39 3.55
CA PHE A 347 -8.92 -7.61 3.99
C PHE A 347 -8.50 -6.27 4.61
N LEU A 348 -7.56 -6.27 5.56
CA LEU A 348 -7.12 -5.04 6.22
C LEU A 348 -6.51 -4.04 5.23
N LEU A 349 -5.63 -4.50 4.33
CA LEU A 349 -4.98 -3.62 3.36
C LEU A 349 -5.96 -3.07 2.33
N LEU A 350 -6.94 -3.86 1.89
CA LEU A 350 -7.98 -3.42 0.96
C LEU A 350 -8.95 -2.43 1.61
N VAL A 351 -9.21 -2.57 2.91
CA VAL A 351 -10.02 -1.58 3.66
C VAL A 351 -9.26 -0.26 3.84
N ILE A 352 -7.93 -0.29 4.02
CA ILE A 352 -7.11 0.91 4.13
C ILE A 352 -6.96 1.62 2.78
N ASN A 353 -6.70 0.86 1.71
CA ASN A 353 -6.56 1.40 0.37
C ASN A 353 -7.07 0.39 -0.67
N PRO A 354 -8.30 0.58 -1.20
CA PRO A 354 -8.93 -0.37 -2.11
C PRO A 354 -8.17 -0.50 -3.43
N TYR A 355 -7.51 0.56 -3.90
CA TYR A 355 -6.77 0.57 -5.16
C TYR A 355 -5.51 -0.32 -5.15
N ILE A 356 -5.05 -0.77 -3.98
CA ILE A 356 -3.93 -1.73 -3.89
C ILE A 356 -4.25 -3.02 -4.67
N ILE A 357 -5.52 -3.41 -4.83
CA ILE A 357 -5.90 -4.59 -5.61
C ILE A 357 -5.45 -4.53 -7.06
N THR A 358 -5.30 -3.33 -7.62
CA THR A 358 -4.89 -3.11 -9.02
C THR A 358 -3.37 -3.22 -9.21
N GLN A 359 -2.61 -3.26 -8.10
CA GLN A 359 -1.17 -3.36 -8.16
C GLN A 359 -0.76 -4.80 -8.45
N VAL A 360 -0.01 -5.00 -9.54
CA VAL A 360 0.53 -6.31 -9.93
C VAL A 360 1.33 -6.95 -8.79
N GLY A 361 2.12 -6.14 -8.08
CA GLY A 361 2.85 -6.59 -6.90
C GLY A 361 1.94 -7.24 -5.86
N PHE A 362 0.82 -6.59 -5.50
CA PHE A 362 -0.20 -7.11 -4.58
C PHE A 362 -0.71 -8.47 -5.06
N GLN A 363 -1.24 -8.53 -6.28
CA GLN A 363 -1.83 -9.73 -6.86
C GLN A 363 -0.86 -10.90 -6.86
N LEU A 364 0.34 -10.70 -7.42
CA LEU A 364 1.34 -11.76 -7.58
C LEU A 364 1.81 -12.32 -6.23
N SER A 365 2.06 -11.47 -5.22
CA SER A 365 2.52 -11.99 -3.92
C SER A 365 1.44 -12.79 -3.20
N TYR A 366 0.18 -12.35 -3.22
CA TYR A 366 -0.89 -13.08 -2.54
C TYR A 366 -1.19 -14.38 -3.26
N ILE A 367 -1.20 -14.38 -4.59
CA ILE A 367 -1.35 -15.60 -5.40
C ILE A 367 -0.17 -16.54 -5.18
N ALA A 368 1.07 -16.05 -5.14
CA ALA A 368 2.25 -16.86 -4.89
C ALA A 368 2.21 -17.52 -3.51
N VAL A 369 1.92 -16.76 -2.44
CA VAL A 369 1.82 -17.31 -1.08
C VAL A 369 0.65 -18.29 -0.99
N LEU A 370 -0.51 -17.99 -1.58
CA LEU A 370 -1.62 -18.93 -1.64
C LEU A 370 -1.24 -20.21 -2.38
N GLY A 371 -0.60 -20.09 -3.54
CA GLY A 371 -0.13 -21.21 -4.36
C GLY A 371 0.87 -22.09 -3.61
N ILE A 372 1.85 -21.49 -2.92
CA ILE A 372 2.79 -22.25 -2.06
C ILE A 372 2.01 -23.01 -1.00
N VAL A 373 1.13 -22.34 -0.26
CA VAL A 373 0.43 -22.96 0.87
C VAL A 373 -0.57 -24.04 0.43
N THR A 374 -1.23 -23.88 -0.73
CA THR A 374 -2.22 -24.86 -1.23
C THR A 374 -1.58 -25.99 -2.02
N LEU A 375 -0.59 -25.70 -2.88
CA LEU A 375 -0.02 -26.67 -3.83
C LEU A 375 1.20 -27.41 -3.29
N TYR A 376 1.92 -26.86 -2.30
CA TYR A 376 3.12 -27.49 -1.76
C TYR A 376 2.86 -28.94 -1.31
N ARG A 377 1.82 -29.17 -0.48
CA ARG A 377 1.55 -30.50 0.05
C ARG A 377 1.13 -31.51 -1.04
N PRO A 378 0.18 -31.21 -1.95
CA PRO A 378 -0.13 -32.09 -3.07
C PRO A 378 1.09 -32.44 -3.93
N ILE A 379 1.91 -31.43 -4.27
CA ILE A 379 3.11 -31.61 -5.10
C ILE A 379 4.15 -32.45 -4.36
N TYR A 380 4.37 -32.20 -3.06
CA TYR A 380 5.31 -32.95 -2.24
C TYR A 380 4.97 -34.45 -2.20
N ILE A 381 3.69 -34.78 -2.00
CA ILE A 381 3.20 -36.17 -1.99
C ILE A 381 3.38 -36.84 -3.36
N LEU A 382 3.21 -36.09 -4.46
CA LEU A 382 3.41 -36.59 -5.81
C LEU A 382 4.89 -36.83 -6.14
N LEU A 383 5.80 -36.01 -5.62
CA LEU A 383 7.23 -36.05 -5.95
C LEU A 383 8.04 -36.99 -5.05
N ILE A 384 7.63 -37.18 -3.81
CA ILE A 384 8.29 -38.08 -2.86
C ILE A 384 7.30 -39.21 -2.54
N PRO A 385 7.37 -40.34 -3.26
CA PRO A 385 6.57 -41.51 -2.92
C PRO A 385 6.94 -42.01 -1.52
N ASP A 386 5.94 -42.50 -0.78
CA ASP A 386 6.04 -42.96 0.62
C ASP A 386 7.02 -44.15 0.84
N ASN A 387 7.78 -44.58 -0.17
CA ASN A 387 8.65 -45.75 -0.18
C ASN A 387 10.16 -45.41 -0.26
N TRP A 388 10.64 -44.48 0.56
CA TRP A 388 12.06 -44.33 0.88
C TRP A 388 12.31 -44.42 2.39
#